data_AF-A0A3M7QHM8-F1
#
_entry.id   AF-A0A3M7QHM8-F1
#
_cell.length_a   1.000
_cell.length_b   1.000
_cell.length_c   1.000
_cell.angle_alpha   90.00
_cell.angle_beta   90.00
_cell.angle_gamma   90.00
#
_symmetry.space_group_name_H-M   'P 1'
#
loop_
_entity.id
_entity.type
_entity.pdbx_description
1 polymer ?
#
loop_
_entity_poly.entity_id
_entity_poly.type
_entity_poly.pdbx_seq_one_letter_code
_entity_poly.pdbx_strand_id
1 'polypeptide(L)' 'MHEYHQNLEYIFWTDLAPAHYSIQSTTWMNENVNYVTKDNNPPNVRQSRPIEDFWVCLSEKVYKGG' A
#
# COMPACT_ATOMS: atom_id res chain seq x y z
N MET A 1 6.82 5.35 12.48
CA MET A 1 7.28 6.00 11.24
C MET A 1 8.64 6.68 11.41
N HIS A 2 8.75 7.63 12.35
CA HIS A 2 9.94 8.47 12.52
C HIS A 2 11.20 7.73 12.98
N GLU A 3 11.07 6.49 13.46
CA GLU A 3 12.22 5.65 13.83
C GLU A 3 12.97 5.09 12.60
N TYR A 4 12.24 4.72 11.53
CA TYR A 4 12.82 4.02 10.37
C TYR A 4 12.84 4.86 9.08
N HIS A 5 12.04 5.94 9.03
CA HIS A 5 11.90 6.81 7.86
C HIS A 5 11.96 8.29 8.27
N GLN A 6 13.12 8.70 8.80
CA GLN A 6 13.37 10.05 9.33
C GLN A 6 13.29 11.17 8.29
N ASN A 7 13.62 10.87 7.04
CA ASN A 7 13.62 11.83 5.93
C ASN A 7 12.23 12.04 5.30
N LEU A 8 11.20 11.29 5.71
CA LEU A 8 9.84 11.35 5.16
C LEU A 8 9.75 11.12 3.63
N GLU A 9 10.80 10.58 3.01
CA GLU A 9 10.85 10.27 1.57
C GLU A 9 10.14 8.95 1.26
N TYR A 10 8.90 8.81 1.73
CA TYR A 10 8.04 7.70 1.43
C TYR A 10 6.63 8.20 1.17
N ILE A 11 5.89 7.40 0.41
CA ILE A 11 4.45 7.57 0.25
C ILE A 11 3.78 6.23 0.49
N PHE A 12 2.82 6.21 1.41
CA PHE A 12 2.01 5.05 1.68
C PHE A 12 0.96 4.91 0.59
N TRP A 13 1.04 3.85 -0.21
CA TRP A 13 0.19 3.66 -1.38
C TRP A 13 -0.62 2.38 -1.28
N THR A 14 -1.79 2.47 -0.63
CA THR A 14 -2.74 1.35 -0.53
C THR A 14 -3.51 1.14 -1.84
N ASP A 15 -4.18 -0.02 -1.97
CA ASP A 15 -5.18 -0.20 -3.02
C ASP A 15 -6.45 0.63 -2.74
N LEU A 16 -7.43 0.53 -3.62
CA LEU A 16 -8.72 1.24 -3.51
C LEU A 16 -9.76 0.51 -2.64
N ALA A 17 -9.37 -0.46 -1.80
CA ALA A 17 -10.33 -1.12 -0.93
C ALA A 17 -11.02 -0.10 -0.01
N PRO A 18 -12.36 -0.13 0.13
CA PRO A 18 -13.11 0.87 0.89
C PRO A 18 -12.62 1.05 2.34
N ALA A 19 -12.08 0.00 2.95
CA ALA A 19 -11.54 0.04 4.31
C ALA A 19 -10.39 1.07 4.43
N HIS A 20 -9.46 1.12 3.47
CA HIS A 20 -8.32 2.04 3.53
C HIS A 20 -8.70 3.51 3.41
N TYR A 21 -9.82 3.79 2.74
CA TYR A 21 -10.36 5.14 2.57
C TYR A 21 -11.58 5.41 3.46
N SER A 22 -11.79 4.61 4.50
CA SER A 22 -12.79 4.90 5.53
C SER A 22 -12.40 6.17 6.29
N ILE A 23 -13.39 6.86 6.88
CA ILE A 23 -13.16 8.08 7.67
C ILE A 23 -12.11 7.83 8.74
N GLN A 24 -12.22 6.71 9.48
CA GLN A 24 -11.29 6.38 10.54
C GLN A 24 -9.86 6.20 10.02
N SER A 25 -9.69 5.48 8.91
CA SER A 25 -8.38 5.27 8.28
C SER A 25 -7.79 6.57 7.74
N THR A 26 -8.57 7.38 7.03
CA THR A 26 -8.07 8.65 6.47
C THR A 26 -7.74 9.67 7.55
N THR A 27 -8.52 9.75 8.63
CA THR A 27 -8.21 10.64 9.77
C THR A 27 -6.88 10.25 10.40
N TRP A 28 -6.66 8.96 10.67
CA TRP A 28 -5.39 8.50 11.20
C TRP A 28 -4.24 8.76 10.24
N MET A 29 -4.41 8.46 8.94
CA MET A 29 -3.34 8.65 7.95
C MET A 29 -2.96 10.12 7.79
N ASN A 30 -3.92 11.05 7.76
CA ASN A 30 -3.67 12.49 7.66
C ASN A 30 -2.73 13.02 8.76
N GLU A 31 -2.75 12.41 9.95
CA GLU A 31 -1.94 12.82 11.09
C GLU A 31 -0.58 12.11 11.16
N ASN A 32 -0.46 10.93 10.53
CA ASN A 32 0.65 10.01 10.80
C ASN A 32 1.52 9.69 9.58
N VAL A 33 0.98 9.73 8.36
CA VAL A 33 1.67 9.22 7.16
C VAL A 33 1.34 10.03 5.90
N ASN A 34 2.34 10.23 5.03
CA ASN A 34 2.07 10.67 3.66
C ASN A 34 1.43 9.51 2.88
N TYR A 35 0.30 9.71 2.23
CA TYR A 35 -0.38 8.66 1.47
C TYR A 35 -0.97 9.15 0.15
N VAL A 36 -1.24 8.23 -0.76
CA VAL A 36 -1.95 8.52 -2.01
C VAL A 36 -3.44 8.64 -1.73
N THR A 37 -4.00 9.84 -1.92
CA THR A 37 -5.43 10.10 -1.78
C THR A 37 -6.24 9.30 -2.79
N LYS A 38 -7.52 9.06 -2.48
CA LYS A 38 -8.41 8.26 -3.34
C LYS A 38 -8.50 8.80 -4.77
N ASP A 39 -8.55 10.12 -4.93
CA ASP A 39 -8.68 10.79 -6.23
C ASP A 39 -7.41 10.66 -7.09
N ASN A 40 -6.24 10.56 -6.44
CA ASN A 40 -4.95 10.38 -7.10
C ASN A 40 -4.56 8.91 -7.26
N ASN A 41 -5.41 7.98 -6.82
CA ASN A 41 -5.15 6.56 -6.87
C ASN A 41 -5.92 5.91 -8.04
N PRO A 42 -5.27 5.66 -9.19
CA PRO A 42 -5.97 5.11 -10.35
C PRO A 42 -6.51 3.69 -10.07
N PRO A 43 -7.73 3.36 -10.48
CA PRO A 43 -8.29 2.03 -10.29
C PRO A 43 -7.61 1.00 -11.20
N ASN A 44 -7.61 -0.26 -10.76
CA ASN A 44 -7.19 -1.43 -11.54
C ASN A 44 -5.72 -1.45 -12.02
N VAL A 45 -4.82 -0.70 -11.39
CA VAL A 45 -3.38 -0.66 -11.74
C VAL A 45 -2.54 -1.70 -10.99
N ARG A 46 -2.99 -2.97 -10.93
CA ARG A 46 -2.30 -4.03 -10.16
C ARG A 46 -0.82 -4.17 -10.52
N GLN A 47 -0.48 -4.16 -11.81
CA GLN A 47 0.91 -4.27 -12.28
C GLN A 47 1.83 -3.13 -11.80
N SER A 48 1.26 -1.98 -11.44
CA SER A 48 2.03 -0.86 -10.88
C SER A 48 2.23 -0.96 -9.37
N ARG A 49 1.70 -2.01 -8.72
CA ARG A 49 1.80 -2.23 -7.27
C ARG A 49 2.90 -3.26 -6.99
N PRO A 50 4.03 -2.87 -6.37
CA PRO A 50 5.11 -3.81 -6.04
C PRO A 50 4.69 -4.99 -5.14
N ILE A 51 3.57 -4.85 -4.42
CA ILE A 51 3.02 -5.94 -3.59
C ILE A 51 2.56 -7.15 -4.42
N GLU A 52 2.14 -6.96 -5.66
CA GLU A 52 1.74 -8.07 -6.55
C GLU A 52 2.96 -8.93 -6.90
N ASP A 53 4.09 -8.31 -7.24
CA ASP A 53 5.35 -9.04 -7.48
C ASP A 53 5.79 -9.81 -6.24
N PHE A 54 5.65 -9.21 -5.05
CA PHE A 54 5.92 -9.89 -3.79
C PHE A 54 5.05 -11.14 -3.62
N TRP A 55 3.74 -11.04 -3.88
CA TRP A 55 2.83 -12.18 -3.78
C TRP A 55 3.13 -13.26 -4.81
N VAL A 56 3.52 -12.90 -6.03
CA VAL A 56 3.99 -13.87 -7.05
C VAL A 56 5.19 -14.64 -6.51
N CYS A 57 6.25 -13.95 -6.10
CA CYS A 57 7.46 -14.58 -5.56
C CYS A 57 7.17 -15.44 -4.31
N LEU A 58 6.21 -15.02 -3.48
CA LEU A 58 5.82 -15.80 -2.31
C LEU A 58 5.06 -17.07 -2.72
N SER A 59 4.10 -16.95 -3.63
CA SER A 59 3.28 -18.07 -4.10
C SER A 59 4.14 -19.15 -4.77
N GLU A 60 5.15 -18.76 -5.55
CA GLU A 60 6.13 -19.68 -6.14
C GLU A 60 6.87 -20.50 -5.08
N LYS A 61 7.20 -19.88 -3.94
CA LYS A 61 7.86 -20.56 -2.82
C LYS A 61 6.91 -21.47 -2.06
N VAL A 62 5.67 -21.04 -1.83
CA VAL A 62 4.64 -21.80 -1.09
C VAL A 62 4.23 -23.04 -1.86
N TYR A 63 4.00 -22.93 -3.17
CA TYR A 63 3.54 -24.02 -4.03
C TYR A 63 4.68 -24.76 -4.73
N LYS A 64 5.91 -24.60 -4.24
CA LYS A 64 7.06 -25.32 -4.78
C LYS A 64 6.92 -26.81 -4.48
N GLY A 65 6.59 -27.59 -5.51
CA GLY A 65 6.51 -29.06 -5.43
C GLY A 65 5.11 -29.65 -5.59
N GLY A 66 4.08 -28.82 -5.80
CA GLY A 66 2.69 -29.26 -5.98
C GLY A 66 1.83 -29.03 -4.75
#